data_AF-A0A525KXJ0-F1
#
_entry.id   AF-A0A525KXJ0-F1
#
_cell.length_a   1.000
_cell.length_b   1.000
_cell.length_c   1.000
_cell.angle_alpha   90.00
_cell.angle_beta   90.00
_cell.angle_gamma   90.00
#
_symmetry.space_group_name_H-M   'P 1'
#
loop_
_entity.id
_entity.type
_entity.pdbx_description
1 polymer ?
#
loop_
_entity_poly.entity_id
_entity_poly.type
_entity_poly.pdbx_seq_one_letter_code
_entity_poly.pdbx_strand_id
1 'polypeptide(L)'
;MPELLSPMKAFAADSNVLDLLDWAGGRLCGAPRQLGGGMATAPTSSIDQVLVALRTSEVLGRLSAEGAAALARAGSAVDLPAGRLLCQAGDPGDAVYVVLDGEIEVRTASRGGREVRFVALGKGALAGEMAVLDGGPRSADMAATRRSRLWRIPRAALLERLEAEPAAAVSLLVELVGRLRRTNAALEAQTTLDLGGRLARLLLAEQNARGLVALSQTELARRIGASREKVNRKLKEWSADGQVAVTTAGIRVLAPERLAGGGSAAS
;
A
#
# COMPACT_ATOMS: atom_id res chain seq x y z
N MET A 1 -32.02 -1.48 -19.24
CA MET A 1 -31.72 -2.16 -17.96
C MET A 1 -30.72 -1.33 -17.15
N PRO A 2 -31.15 -0.28 -16.44
CA PRO A 2 -30.25 0.67 -15.76
C PRO A 2 -30.02 0.37 -14.26
N GLU A 3 -30.56 -0.72 -13.71
CA GLU A 3 -30.66 -0.92 -12.25
C GLU A 3 -29.49 -1.65 -11.57
N LEU A 4 -28.50 -2.16 -12.31
CA LEU A 4 -27.42 -2.97 -11.72
C LEU A 4 -26.28 -2.16 -11.06
N LEU A 5 -26.27 -0.83 -11.17
CA LEU A 5 -25.27 0.05 -10.55
C LEU A 5 -25.77 0.81 -9.31
N SER A 6 -27.07 0.70 -8.98
CA SER A 6 -27.63 1.31 -7.76
C SER A 6 -27.09 0.74 -6.44
N PRO A 7 -26.72 -0.56 -6.30
CA PRO A 7 -26.20 -1.07 -5.03
C PRO A 7 -24.83 -0.50 -4.63
N MET A 8 -24.02 -0.02 -5.58
CA MET A 8 -22.72 0.60 -5.29
C MET A 8 -22.83 1.96 -4.61
N LYS A 9 -23.96 2.68 -4.79
CA LYS A 9 -24.20 3.97 -4.11
C LYS A 9 -24.61 3.80 -2.64
N ALA A 10 -25.13 2.62 -2.26
CA ALA A 10 -25.59 2.35 -0.90
C ALA A 10 -24.48 1.86 0.04
N PHE A 11 -23.43 1.20 -0.48
CA PHE A 11 -22.30 0.71 0.34
C PHE A 11 -21.46 1.85 0.96
N ALA A 12 -21.54 3.06 0.40
CA ALA A 12 -20.85 4.25 0.90
C ALA A 12 -21.48 4.84 2.18
N ALA A 13 -22.66 4.38 2.61
CA ALA A 13 -23.39 4.99 3.73
C ALA A 13 -23.24 4.23 5.08
N ASP A 14 -23.00 2.92 5.06
CA ASP A 14 -23.09 2.09 6.29
C ASP A 14 -21.80 1.33 6.65
N SER A 15 -20.69 1.59 5.96
CA SER A 15 -19.42 0.96 6.29
C SER A 15 -18.62 1.87 7.20
N ASN A 16 -18.20 1.33 8.34
CA ASN A 16 -17.34 1.93 9.36
C ASN A 16 -15.89 2.21 8.87
N VAL A 17 -15.77 2.78 7.65
CA VAL A 17 -14.57 3.22 6.95
C VAL A 17 -14.23 4.66 7.32
N LEU A 18 -15.21 5.42 7.84
CA LEU A 18 -14.99 6.79 8.33
C LEU A 18 -14.07 6.84 9.56
N ASP A 19 -14.05 5.80 10.40
CA ASP A 19 -13.09 5.70 11.52
C ASP A 19 -11.64 5.45 11.05
N LEU A 20 -11.44 4.89 9.84
CA LEU A 20 -10.11 4.78 9.21
C LEU A 20 -9.67 6.12 8.57
N LEU A 21 -10.63 6.97 8.21
CA LEU A 21 -10.39 8.30 7.64
C LEU A 21 -10.16 9.38 8.71
N ASP A 22 -10.60 9.15 9.94
CA ASP A 22 -10.33 10.04 11.09
C ASP A 22 -8.86 10.05 11.55
N TRP A 23 -8.04 9.07 11.10
CA TRP A 23 -6.58 9.14 11.26
C TRP A 23 -5.92 10.19 10.34
N ALA A 24 -6.55 10.53 9.22
CA ALA A 24 -6.06 11.52 8.25
C ALA A 24 -6.60 12.95 8.52
N GLY A 25 -6.75 13.27 9.81
CA GLY A 25 -7.38 14.49 10.31
C GLY A 25 -7.22 15.74 9.45
N GLY A 26 -8.36 16.17 8.92
CA GLY A 26 -8.79 17.53 8.61
C GLY A 26 -7.73 18.50 8.10
N ARG A 27 -7.75 18.75 6.79
CA ARG A 27 -7.68 20.12 6.26
C ARG A 27 -8.58 20.26 5.05
N LEU A 28 -9.43 21.28 5.14
CA LEU A 28 -10.32 21.78 4.12
C LEU A 28 -9.53 22.20 2.87
N CYS A 29 -10.09 21.81 1.72
CA CYS A 29 -10.06 22.45 0.42
C CYS A 29 -8.97 23.51 0.20
N GLY A 30 -7.93 23.14 -0.56
CA GLY A 30 -7.13 24.08 -1.34
C GLY A 30 -7.54 23.99 -2.81
N ALA A 31 -7.78 25.14 -3.46
CA ALA A 31 -8.08 25.24 -4.89
C ALA A 31 -7.06 24.49 -5.77
N PRO A 32 -7.46 24.02 -6.98
CA PRO A 32 -6.57 23.27 -7.87
C PRO A 32 -5.29 24.07 -8.14
N ARG A 33 -4.15 23.59 -7.65
CA ARG A 33 -2.85 24.14 -8.02
C ARG A 33 -2.55 23.68 -9.44
N GLN A 34 -2.46 24.65 -10.35
CA GLN A 34 -1.94 24.42 -11.68
C GLN A 34 -0.56 23.76 -11.57
N LEU A 35 -0.38 22.65 -12.29
CA LEU A 35 0.92 22.04 -12.55
C LEU A 35 1.76 23.06 -13.35
N GLY A 36 2.41 23.98 -12.62
CA GLY A 36 3.30 24.96 -13.20
C GLY A 36 4.67 24.37 -13.50
N GLY A 37 5.03 24.35 -14.79
CA GLY A 37 6.42 24.42 -15.22
C GLY A 37 6.94 23.22 -16.01
N GLY A 38 6.76 23.26 -17.34
CA GLY A 38 7.63 22.60 -18.31
C GLY A 38 7.23 21.18 -18.72
N MET A 39 6.15 21.03 -19.50
CA MET A 39 6.01 19.88 -20.39
C MET A 39 7.11 19.96 -21.46
N ALA A 40 8.28 19.39 -21.16
CA ALA A 40 9.25 19.07 -22.17
C ALA A 40 8.63 18.01 -23.09
N THR A 41 8.23 18.43 -24.28
CA THR A 41 7.68 17.55 -25.32
C THR A 41 8.79 16.65 -25.88
N ALA A 42 8.84 15.38 -25.43
CA ALA A 42 9.51 14.23 -26.09
C ALA A 42 9.32 12.95 -25.25
N PRO A 43 9.38 11.72 -25.79
CA PRO A 43 8.97 11.20 -27.10
C PRO A 43 7.60 10.49 -27.01
N THR A 44 6.85 10.46 -28.12
CA THR A 44 5.60 9.69 -28.23
C THR A 44 5.88 8.21 -27.92
N SER A 45 5.35 7.69 -26.81
CA SER A 45 5.36 6.23 -26.59
C SER A 45 4.61 5.58 -27.75
N SER A 46 5.22 4.59 -28.41
CA SER A 46 4.53 3.87 -29.49
C SER A 46 3.25 3.25 -28.93
N ILE A 47 2.15 3.37 -29.65
CA ILE A 47 0.86 2.75 -29.31
C ILE A 47 1.06 1.25 -29.03
N ASP A 48 1.99 0.59 -29.72
CA ASP A 48 2.32 -0.82 -29.49
C ASP A 48 2.86 -1.10 -28.07
N GLN A 49 3.71 -0.21 -27.55
CA GLN A 49 4.23 -0.34 -26.18
C GLN A 49 3.11 -0.17 -25.14
N VAL A 50 2.18 0.75 -25.40
CA VAL A 50 1.00 0.96 -24.55
C VAL A 50 0.10 -0.27 -24.60
N LEU A 51 -0.20 -0.80 -25.78
CA LEU A 51 -1.02 -2.00 -25.95
C LEU A 51 -0.41 -3.22 -25.26
N VAL A 52 0.92 -3.41 -25.36
CA VAL A 52 1.62 -4.47 -24.62
C VAL A 52 1.45 -4.27 -23.12
N ALA A 53 1.70 -3.06 -22.59
CA ALA A 53 1.57 -2.80 -21.17
C ALA A 53 0.14 -3.03 -20.64
N LEU A 54 -0.88 -2.59 -21.39
CA LEU A 54 -2.29 -2.82 -21.07
C LEU A 54 -2.63 -4.31 -21.03
N ARG A 55 -2.16 -5.09 -22.02
CA ARG A 55 -2.39 -6.54 -22.09
C ARG A 55 -1.68 -7.32 -20.99
N THR A 56 -0.50 -6.85 -20.56
CA THR A 56 0.26 -7.47 -19.46
C THR A 56 -0.20 -7.02 -18.08
N SER A 57 -1.10 -6.04 -18.01
CA SER A 57 -1.65 -5.57 -16.74
C SER A 57 -2.52 -6.65 -16.10
N GLU A 58 -2.33 -6.88 -14.81
CA GLU A 58 -3.16 -7.82 -14.03
C GLU A 58 -4.65 -7.46 -14.07
N VAL A 59 -4.96 -6.17 -14.22
CA VAL A 59 -6.32 -5.63 -14.27
C VAL A 59 -6.81 -5.51 -15.71
N LEU A 60 -6.05 -4.85 -16.57
CA LEU A 60 -6.50 -4.47 -17.92
C LEU A 60 -6.24 -5.54 -18.98
N GLY A 61 -5.51 -6.61 -18.65
CA GLY A 61 -5.20 -7.70 -19.56
C GLY A 61 -6.40 -8.54 -20.00
N ARG A 62 -7.55 -8.39 -19.33
CA ARG A 62 -8.82 -9.04 -19.71
C ARG A 62 -9.70 -8.22 -20.64
N LEU A 63 -9.29 -6.99 -20.98
CA LEU A 63 -9.95 -6.24 -22.03
C LEU A 63 -9.72 -6.91 -23.38
N SER A 64 -10.74 -6.82 -24.23
CA SER A 64 -10.65 -7.15 -25.64
C SER A 64 -9.55 -6.31 -26.32
N ALA A 65 -9.08 -6.76 -27.48
CA ALA A 65 -8.12 -5.99 -28.26
C ALA A 65 -8.66 -4.60 -28.62
N GLU A 66 -9.97 -4.50 -28.85
CA GLU A 66 -10.66 -3.23 -29.12
C GLU A 66 -10.69 -2.33 -27.88
N GLY A 67 -11.05 -2.87 -26.71
CA GLY A 67 -11.07 -2.15 -25.45
C GLY A 67 -9.68 -1.61 -25.07
N ALA A 68 -8.65 -2.43 -25.19
CA ALA A 68 -7.27 -2.01 -24.97
C ALA A 68 -6.85 -0.89 -25.95
N ALA A 69 -7.23 -1.00 -27.23
CA ALA A 69 -6.95 0.03 -28.22
C ALA A 69 -7.72 1.34 -27.96
N ALA A 70 -8.95 1.26 -27.45
CA ALA A 70 -9.72 2.42 -27.04
C ALA A 70 -9.04 3.17 -25.87
N LEU A 71 -8.59 2.45 -24.84
CA LEU A 71 -7.83 3.05 -23.74
C LEU A 71 -6.47 3.62 -24.20
N ALA A 72 -5.80 2.94 -25.12
CA ALA A 72 -4.57 3.43 -25.71
C ALA A 72 -4.79 4.74 -26.50
N ARG A 73 -5.92 4.90 -27.20
CA ARG A 73 -6.24 6.14 -27.92
C ARG A 73 -6.71 7.27 -27.00
N ALA A 74 -7.42 6.94 -25.93
CA ALA A 74 -7.98 7.94 -25.00
C ALA A 74 -6.95 8.50 -24.02
N GLY A 75 -5.82 7.82 -23.83
CA GLY A 75 -4.81 8.22 -22.87
C GLY A 75 -3.71 9.12 -23.42
N SER A 76 -2.73 9.42 -22.57
CA SER A 76 -1.57 10.25 -22.91
C SER A 76 -0.33 9.79 -22.15
N ALA A 77 0.85 10.03 -22.72
CA ALA A 77 2.12 9.71 -22.08
C ALA A 77 2.41 10.68 -20.91
N VAL A 78 3.01 10.14 -19.84
CA VAL A 78 3.55 10.90 -18.72
C VAL A 78 4.97 10.45 -18.45
N ASP A 79 5.94 11.34 -18.66
CA ASP A 79 7.33 11.15 -18.26
C ASP A 79 7.55 11.75 -16.87
N LEU A 80 8.06 10.94 -15.95
CA LEU A 80 8.28 11.33 -14.56
C LEU A 80 9.75 11.09 -14.16
N PRO A 81 10.53 12.15 -13.88
CA PRO A 81 11.89 12.00 -13.36
C PRO A 81 11.92 11.31 -11.99
N ALA A 82 13.05 10.69 -11.67
CA ALA A 82 13.26 10.09 -10.35
C ALA A 82 13.05 11.13 -9.22
N GLY A 83 12.40 10.71 -8.14
CA GLY A 83 12.08 11.53 -6.97
C GLY A 83 10.91 12.51 -7.16
N ARG A 84 10.29 12.58 -8.34
CA ARG A 84 9.14 13.47 -8.59
C ARG A 84 7.82 12.83 -8.21
N LEU A 85 6.94 13.64 -7.63
CA LEU A 85 5.55 13.26 -7.33
C LEU A 85 4.72 13.23 -8.61
N LEU A 86 3.95 12.15 -8.76
CA LEU A 86 2.88 12.02 -9.74
C LEU A 86 1.60 12.68 -9.23
N CYS A 87 1.24 12.43 -7.97
CA CYS A 87 0.15 13.09 -7.26
C CYS A 87 0.33 12.97 -5.74
N GLN A 88 -0.44 13.76 -5.00
CA GLN A 88 -0.46 13.75 -3.54
C GLN A 88 -1.78 13.19 -3.01
N ALA A 89 -1.74 12.68 -1.78
CA ALA A 89 -2.95 12.35 -1.04
C ALA A 89 -3.83 13.61 -0.90
N GLY A 90 -5.14 13.46 -1.15
CA GLY A 90 -6.09 14.57 -1.16
C GLY A 90 -6.32 15.22 -2.53
N ASP A 91 -5.44 15.00 -3.52
CA ASP A 91 -5.65 15.51 -4.88
C ASP A 91 -6.90 14.86 -5.54
N PRO A 92 -7.54 15.52 -6.51
CA PRO A 92 -8.59 14.88 -7.31
C PRO A 92 -8.12 13.63 -8.07
N GLY A 93 -8.97 12.60 -8.09
CA GLY A 93 -8.73 11.32 -8.77
C GLY A 93 -9.31 11.21 -10.17
N ASP A 94 -8.83 11.99 -11.13
CA ASP A 94 -9.46 12.09 -12.46
C ASP A 94 -8.95 11.09 -13.53
N ALA A 95 -7.94 10.28 -13.18
CA ALA A 95 -7.30 9.34 -14.10
C ALA A 95 -6.60 8.19 -13.37
N VAL A 96 -6.38 7.09 -14.08
CA VAL A 96 -5.47 6.01 -13.68
C VAL A 96 -4.19 6.06 -14.49
N TYR A 97 -3.15 5.41 -14.00
CA TYR A 97 -1.85 5.36 -14.64
C TYR A 97 -1.38 3.92 -14.81
N VAL A 98 -0.96 3.57 -16.01
CA VAL A 98 -0.29 2.30 -16.31
C VAL A 98 1.20 2.55 -16.44
N VAL A 99 2.02 1.84 -15.67
CA VAL A 99 3.48 1.99 -15.75
C VAL A 99 3.98 1.30 -17.02
N LEU A 100 4.53 2.06 -17.96
CA LEU A 100 5.13 1.53 -19.20
C LEU A 100 6.57 1.08 -18.97
N ASP A 101 7.31 1.86 -18.17
CA ASP A 101 8.67 1.61 -17.73
C ASP A 101 8.94 2.42 -16.45
N GLY A 102 9.91 2.00 -15.65
CA GLY A 102 10.22 2.64 -14.37
C GLY A 102 9.59 1.94 -13.17
N GLU A 103 9.40 2.72 -12.10
CA GLU A 103 8.77 2.28 -10.85
C GLU A 103 8.14 3.48 -10.14
N ILE A 104 6.92 3.27 -9.62
CA ILE A 104 6.18 4.23 -8.81
C ILE A 104 6.01 3.68 -7.40
N GLU A 105 6.47 4.42 -6.41
CA GLU A 105 6.18 4.17 -5.01
C GLU A 105 4.85 4.82 -4.62
N VAL A 106 4.01 4.05 -3.93
CA VAL A 106 2.81 4.56 -3.24
C VAL A 106 3.11 4.63 -1.75
N ARG A 107 2.92 5.80 -1.14
CA ARG A 107 3.29 6.07 0.25
C ARG A 107 2.36 7.06 0.93
N THR A 108 2.40 7.10 2.25
CA THR A 108 1.82 8.19 3.05
C THR A 108 2.90 8.96 3.79
N ALA A 109 2.72 10.27 3.87
CA ALA A 109 3.49 11.14 4.75
C ALA A 109 2.82 11.19 6.14
N SER A 110 3.44 10.58 7.15
CA SER A 110 2.97 10.72 8.53
C SER A 110 3.29 12.11 9.10
N ARG A 111 2.43 12.62 10.00
CA ARG A 111 2.62 13.90 10.73
C ARG A 111 3.96 14.00 11.49
N GLY A 112 4.61 12.86 11.77
CA GLY A 112 5.95 12.81 12.40
C GLY A 112 7.12 12.73 11.42
N GLY A 113 6.91 12.93 10.12
CA GLY A 113 7.96 12.85 9.08
C GLY A 113 8.37 11.42 8.70
N ARG A 114 7.69 10.40 9.26
CA ARG A 114 7.93 9.00 8.89
C ARG A 114 7.08 8.65 7.67
N GLU A 115 7.74 8.46 6.53
CA GLU A 115 7.10 7.92 5.33
C GLU A 115 6.81 6.42 5.54
N VAL A 116 5.58 6.00 5.23
CA VAL A 116 5.23 4.58 5.16
C VAL A 116 4.99 4.23 3.70
N ARG A 117 5.90 3.42 3.14
CA ARG A 117 5.75 2.83 1.81
C ARG A 117 4.69 1.74 1.88
N PHE A 118 3.65 1.86 1.07
CA PHE A 118 2.64 0.81 0.92
C PHE A 118 3.06 -0.22 -0.12
N VAL A 119 3.50 0.23 -1.30
CA VAL A 119 3.87 -0.65 -2.42
C VAL A 119 4.76 0.07 -3.42
N ALA A 120 5.56 -0.69 -4.18
CA ALA A 120 6.25 -0.24 -5.38
C ALA A 120 5.62 -0.91 -6.62
N LEU A 121 5.25 -0.11 -7.61
CA LEU A 121 4.51 -0.50 -8.80
C LEU A 121 5.44 -0.42 -10.02
N GLY A 122 5.75 -1.57 -10.61
CA GLY A 122 6.59 -1.70 -11.80
C GLY A 122 5.77 -1.74 -13.10
N LYS A 123 6.46 -2.04 -14.21
CA LYS A 123 5.87 -2.15 -15.55
C LYS A 123 4.62 -3.03 -15.58
N GLY A 124 3.55 -2.55 -16.22
CA GLY A 124 2.25 -3.23 -16.34
C GLY A 124 1.30 -2.98 -15.16
N ALA A 125 1.80 -2.48 -14.03
CA ALA A 125 0.97 -2.16 -12.88
C ALA A 125 0.03 -0.99 -13.17
N LEU A 126 -1.20 -1.10 -12.66
CA LEU A 126 -2.20 -0.03 -12.64
C LEU A 126 -2.15 0.69 -11.29
N ALA A 127 -2.13 2.02 -11.33
CA ALA A 127 -2.11 2.89 -10.16
C ALA A 127 -3.23 3.93 -10.20
N GLY A 128 -3.75 4.28 -9.02
CA GLY A 128 -4.72 5.35 -8.85
C GLY A 128 -6.17 4.96 -9.17
N GLU A 129 -6.45 3.66 -9.21
CA GLU A 129 -7.77 3.11 -9.50
C GLU A 129 -8.81 3.45 -8.44
N MET A 130 -8.44 3.52 -7.15
CA MET A 130 -9.38 3.77 -6.06
C MET A 130 -10.20 5.04 -6.30
N ALA A 131 -9.50 6.18 -6.43
CA ALA A 131 -10.11 7.49 -6.61
C ALA A 131 -10.95 7.61 -7.90
N VAL A 132 -10.61 6.82 -8.92
CA VAL A 132 -11.37 6.77 -10.18
C VAL A 132 -12.68 5.99 -10.02
N LEU A 133 -12.64 4.88 -9.27
CA LEU A 133 -13.79 3.99 -9.05
C LEU A 133 -14.78 4.54 -8.03
N ASP A 134 -14.29 5.03 -6.88
CA ASP A 134 -15.14 5.53 -5.79
C ASP A 134 -15.48 7.02 -5.93
N GLY A 135 -14.76 7.75 -6.78
CA GLY A 135 -14.93 9.19 -6.98
C GLY A 135 -14.37 10.07 -5.84
N GLY A 136 -13.65 9.48 -4.90
CA GLY A 136 -12.97 10.17 -3.81
C GLY A 136 -11.64 10.83 -4.24
N PRO A 137 -10.95 11.49 -3.30
CA PRO A 137 -9.60 12.00 -3.55
C PRO A 137 -8.56 10.87 -3.59
N ARG A 138 -7.34 11.19 -4.04
CA ARG A 138 -6.19 10.29 -3.94
C ARG A 138 -5.97 9.87 -2.49
N SER A 139 -5.87 8.57 -2.26
CA SER A 139 -5.69 7.98 -0.92
C SER A 139 -4.24 8.05 -0.41
N ALA A 140 -3.27 8.28 -1.29
CA ALA A 140 -1.85 8.24 -0.99
C ALA A 140 -1.03 9.09 -1.96
N ASP A 141 0.19 9.44 -1.56
CA ASP A 141 1.18 10.03 -2.45
C ASP A 141 1.71 8.96 -3.41
N MET A 142 1.93 9.36 -4.66
CA MET A 142 2.59 8.52 -5.66
C MET A 142 3.82 9.26 -6.19
N ALA A 143 4.99 8.62 -6.14
CA ALA A 143 6.25 9.21 -6.58
C ALA A 143 7.09 8.23 -7.41
N ALA A 144 7.83 8.74 -8.38
CA ALA A 144 8.81 7.95 -9.12
C ALA A 144 10.04 7.64 -8.26
N THR A 145 10.41 6.37 -8.10
CA THR A 145 11.68 5.98 -7.44
C THR A 145 12.87 6.04 -8.39
N ARG A 146 12.61 5.86 -9.68
CA ARG A 146 13.55 6.05 -10.81
C ARG A 146 12.83 6.75 -11.95
N ARG A 147 13.54 7.12 -13.02
CA ARG A 147 12.89 7.69 -14.21
C ARG A 147 11.82 6.72 -14.72
N SER A 148 10.59 7.20 -14.83
CA SER A 148 9.41 6.40 -15.14
C SER A 148 8.63 6.98 -16.31
N ARG A 149 8.05 6.11 -17.12
CA ARG A 149 7.09 6.43 -18.17
C ARG A 149 5.77 5.77 -17.84
N LEU A 150 4.70 6.55 -17.88
CA LEU A 150 3.34 6.07 -17.60
C LEU A 150 2.41 6.42 -18.76
N TRP A 151 1.31 5.68 -18.83
CA TRP A 151 0.17 6.01 -19.66
C TRP A 151 -0.98 6.46 -18.77
N ARG A 152 -1.36 7.73 -18.87
CA ARG A 152 -2.50 8.32 -18.15
C ARG A 152 -3.79 8.04 -18.91
N ILE A 153 -4.73 7.37 -18.27
CA ILE A 153 -6.04 7.03 -18.83
C ILE A 153 -7.11 7.82 -18.07
N PRO A 154 -7.89 8.69 -18.75
CA PRO A 154 -8.96 9.45 -18.10
C PRO A 154 -10.01 8.55 -17.45
N ARG A 155 -10.56 8.99 -16.32
CA ARG A 155 -11.64 8.29 -15.58
C ARG A 155 -12.80 7.87 -16.48
N ALA A 156 -13.30 8.80 -17.30
CA ALA A 156 -14.44 8.53 -18.18
C ALA A 156 -14.15 7.36 -19.14
N ALA A 157 -12.98 7.36 -19.78
CA ALA A 157 -12.58 6.30 -20.70
C ALA A 157 -12.44 4.94 -20.00
N LEU A 158 -11.89 4.90 -18.79
CA LEU A 158 -11.79 3.66 -18.03
C LEU A 158 -13.18 3.12 -17.68
N LEU A 159 -14.05 3.96 -17.09
CA LEU A 159 -15.37 3.54 -16.64
C LEU A 159 -16.24 3.06 -17.81
N GLU A 160 -16.22 3.78 -18.93
CA GLU A 160 -16.92 3.37 -20.16
C GLU A 160 -16.49 1.98 -20.64
N ARG A 161 -15.18 1.67 -20.56
CA ARG A 161 -14.68 0.34 -20.93
C ARG A 161 -15.05 -0.74 -19.92
N LEU A 162 -15.02 -0.44 -18.62
CA LEU A 162 -15.43 -1.39 -17.59
C LEU A 162 -16.94 -1.71 -17.67
N GLU A 163 -17.77 -0.74 -18.04
CA GLU A 163 -19.20 -0.92 -18.31
C GLU A 163 -19.46 -1.76 -19.57
N ALA A 164 -18.70 -1.50 -20.64
CA ALA A 164 -18.83 -2.24 -21.90
C ALA A 164 -18.29 -3.68 -21.82
N GLU A 165 -17.29 -3.92 -20.96
CA GLU A 165 -16.60 -5.22 -20.84
C GLU A 165 -16.56 -5.71 -19.39
N PRO A 166 -17.65 -6.31 -18.87
CA PRO A 166 -17.77 -6.72 -17.47
C PRO A 166 -16.69 -7.69 -16.98
N ALA A 167 -16.09 -8.47 -17.88
CA ALA A 167 -14.97 -9.37 -17.54
C ALA A 167 -13.74 -8.59 -17.04
N ALA A 168 -13.47 -7.40 -17.59
CA ALA A 168 -12.41 -6.52 -17.11
C ALA A 168 -12.77 -5.91 -15.74
N ALA A 169 -14.04 -5.55 -15.52
CA ALA A 169 -14.52 -5.08 -14.22
C ALA A 169 -14.38 -6.15 -13.12
N VAL A 170 -14.75 -7.39 -13.42
CA VAL A 170 -14.55 -8.53 -12.48
C VAL A 170 -13.07 -8.74 -12.18
N SER A 171 -12.19 -8.59 -13.18
CA SER A 171 -10.74 -8.73 -12.97
C SER A 171 -10.17 -7.67 -12.05
N LEU A 172 -10.63 -6.43 -12.21
CA LEU A 172 -10.32 -5.34 -11.29
C LEU A 172 -10.79 -5.64 -9.86
N LEU A 173 -12.01 -6.14 -9.69
CA LEU A 173 -12.54 -6.54 -8.38
C LEU A 173 -11.69 -7.65 -7.74
N VAL A 174 -11.30 -8.67 -8.52
CA VAL A 174 -10.44 -9.76 -8.03
C VAL A 174 -9.09 -9.23 -7.55
N GLU A 175 -8.46 -8.30 -8.28
CA GLU A 175 -7.20 -7.69 -7.87
C GLU A 175 -7.35 -6.82 -6.61
N LEU A 176 -8.42 -6.03 -6.51
CA LEU A 176 -8.72 -5.24 -5.31
C LEU A 176 -8.96 -6.14 -4.08
N VAL A 177 -9.68 -7.26 -4.24
CA VAL A 177 -9.84 -8.27 -3.19
C VAL A 177 -8.49 -8.89 -2.80
N GLY A 178 -7.63 -9.18 -3.78
CA GLY A 178 -6.27 -9.64 -3.54
C GLY A 178 -5.45 -8.66 -2.71
N ARG A 179 -5.47 -7.37 -3.08
CA ARG A 179 -4.83 -6.27 -2.33
C ARG A 179 -5.38 -6.14 -0.92
N LEU A 180 -6.70 -6.23 -0.73
CA LEU A 180 -7.34 -6.19 0.57
C LEU A 180 -6.88 -7.35 1.46
N ARG A 181 -6.85 -8.59 0.93
CA ARG A 181 -6.35 -9.76 1.67
C ARG A 181 -4.88 -9.61 2.07
N ARG A 182 -4.02 -9.12 1.17
CA ARG A 182 -2.61 -8.83 1.48
C ARG A 182 -2.46 -7.76 2.58
N THR A 183 -3.28 -6.72 2.51
CA THR A 183 -3.30 -5.64 3.52
C THR A 183 -3.78 -6.15 4.87
N ASN A 184 -4.88 -6.93 4.90
CA ASN A 184 -5.38 -7.55 6.12
C ASN A 184 -4.35 -8.50 6.73
N ALA A 185 -3.69 -9.35 5.92
CA ALA A 185 -2.62 -10.21 6.40
C ALA A 185 -1.42 -9.42 6.97
N ALA A 186 -1.09 -8.26 6.38
CA ALA A 186 -0.05 -7.38 6.88
C ALA A 186 -0.45 -6.69 8.20
N LEU A 187 -1.73 -6.31 8.35
CA LEU A 187 -2.29 -5.79 9.61
C LEU A 187 -2.33 -6.88 10.67
N GLU A 188 -2.81 -8.09 10.34
CA GLU A 188 -2.77 -9.27 11.18
C GLU A 188 -1.33 -9.60 11.60
N ALA A 189 -0.34 -9.55 10.71
CA ALA A 189 1.05 -9.75 11.10
C ALA A 189 1.55 -8.71 12.13
N GLN A 190 0.90 -7.54 12.21
CA GLN A 190 1.17 -6.50 13.21
C GLN A 190 0.34 -6.67 14.49
N THR A 191 -0.84 -7.32 14.45
CA THR A 191 -1.82 -7.37 15.56
C THR A 191 -2.05 -8.75 16.17
N THR A 192 -1.87 -9.85 15.41
CA THR A 192 -2.28 -11.23 15.79
C THR A 192 -1.38 -11.84 16.84
N LEU A 193 -0.13 -11.40 16.92
CA LEU A 193 0.73 -11.77 18.03
C LEU A 193 0.38 -10.87 19.21
N ASP A 194 0.07 -11.47 20.35
CA ASP A 194 0.02 -10.75 21.62
C ASP A 194 1.37 -10.06 21.89
N LEU A 195 1.47 -9.30 22.98
CA LEU A 195 2.72 -8.66 23.36
C LEU A 195 3.90 -9.67 23.37
N GLY A 196 3.63 -10.89 23.85
CA GLY A 196 4.60 -11.98 23.87
C GLY A 196 5.07 -12.36 22.47
N GLY A 197 4.17 -12.70 21.56
CA GLY A 197 4.53 -13.10 20.21
C GLY A 197 5.29 -12.01 19.43
N ARG A 198 4.90 -10.73 19.58
CA ARG A 198 5.62 -9.61 18.92
C ARG A 198 7.03 -9.46 19.46
N LEU A 199 7.18 -9.56 20.79
CA LEU A 199 8.48 -9.48 21.44
C LEU A 199 9.38 -10.68 21.08
N ALA A 200 8.82 -11.89 21.05
CA ALA A 200 9.55 -13.11 20.68
C ALA A 200 10.08 -13.03 19.25
N ARG A 201 9.23 -12.63 18.30
CA ARG A 201 9.63 -12.47 16.90
C ARG A 201 10.75 -11.45 16.73
N LEU A 202 10.68 -10.33 17.46
CA LEU A 202 11.73 -9.31 17.43
C LEU A 202 13.05 -9.83 18.02
N LEU A 203 13.03 -10.52 19.16
CA LEU A 203 14.24 -11.08 19.79
C LEU A 203 14.90 -12.14 18.90
N LEU A 204 14.11 -13.01 18.27
CA LEU A 204 14.62 -14.05 17.37
C LEU A 204 15.23 -13.48 16.09
N ALA A 205 14.71 -12.35 15.59
CA ALA A 205 15.23 -11.69 14.39
C ALA A 205 16.51 -10.86 14.66
N GLU A 206 16.65 -10.27 15.85
CA GLU A 206 17.72 -9.31 16.18
C GLU A 206 18.89 -9.95 16.96
N GLN A 207 18.80 -11.23 17.35
CA GLN A 207 19.86 -11.89 18.08
C GLN A 207 21.08 -12.17 17.18
N ASN A 208 22.28 -11.97 17.72
CA ASN A 208 23.51 -12.37 17.03
C ASN A 208 23.76 -13.90 17.16
N ALA A 209 24.88 -14.38 16.58
CA ALA A 209 25.27 -15.79 16.65
C ALA A 209 25.44 -16.36 18.08
N ARG A 210 25.49 -15.51 19.11
CA ARG A 210 25.57 -15.88 20.53
C ARG A 210 24.24 -15.70 21.27
N GLY A 211 23.14 -15.46 20.55
CA GLY A 211 21.81 -15.25 21.12
C GLY A 211 21.63 -13.90 21.82
N LEU A 212 22.52 -12.92 21.63
CA LEU A 212 22.41 -11.60 22.27
C LEU A 212 21.71 -10.60 21.35
N VAL A 213 20.67 -9.95 21.88
CA VAL A 213 19.97 -8.81 21.28
C VAL A 213 20.45 -7.53 21.97
N ALA A 214 21.27 -6.74 21.27
CA ALA A 214 21.87 -5.50 21.79
C ALA A 214 20.91 -4.29 21.72
N LEU A 215 19.66 -4.47 22.15
CA LEU A 215 18.63 -3.42 22.20
C LEU A 215 18.20 -3.15 23.63
N SER A 216 17.93 -1.89 23.95
CA SER A 216 17.34 -1.53 25.24
C SER A 216 15.86 -1.91 25.31
N GLN A 217 15.32 -2.08 26.52
CA GLN A 217 13.88 -2.36 26.71
C GLN A 217 12.98 -1.24 26.17
N THR A 218 13.45 0.01 26.21
CA THR A 218 12.74 1.15 25.61
C THR A 218 12.68 1.03 24.08
N GLU A 219 13.77 0.59 23.46
CA GLU A 219 13.83 0.40 22.01
C GLU A 219 12.98 -0.80 21.56
N LEU A 220 12.99 -1.90 22.32
CA LEU A 220 12.09 -3.03 22.09
C LEU A 220 10.61 -2.59 22.14
N ALA A 221 10.23 -1.84 23.17
CA ALA A 221 8.87 -1.34 23.36
C ALA A 221 8.39 -0.46 22.19
N ARG A 222 9.26 0.44 21.71
CA ARG A 222 9.00 1.27 20.54
C ARG A 222 8.79 0.44 19.27
N ARG A 223 9.62 -0.59 19.04
CA ARG A 223 9.55 -1.44 17.84
C ARG A 223 8.31 -2.34 17.80
N ILE A 224 7.80 -2.79 18.95
CA ILE A 224 6.62 -3.67 19.01
C ILE A 224 5.30 -2.94 19.34
N GLY A 225 5.33 -1.60 19.41
CA GLY A 225 4.15 -0.77 19.69
C GLY A 225 3.57 -1.01 21.10
N ALA A 226 4.42 -1.13 22.12
CA ALA A 226 4.00 -1.38 23.51
C ALA A 226 4.64 -0.38 24.49
N SER A 227 4.11 -0.33 25.73
CA SER A 227 4.78 0.43 26.80
C SER A 227 6.01 -0.32 27.32
N ARG A 228 7.04 0.42 27.76
CA ARG A 228 8.24 -0.14 28.39
C ARG A 228 7.90 -1.04 29.58
N GLU A 229 6.87 -0.66 30.35
CA GLU A 229 6.41 -1.42 31.50
C GLU A 229 5.86 -2.80 31.11
N LYS A 230 5.03 -2.85 30.06
CA LYS A 230 4.51 -4.12 29.51
C LYS A 230 5.64 -5.03 29.04
N VAL A 231 6.63 -4.47 28.33
CA VAL A 231 7.82 -5.21 27.87
C VAL A 231 8.65 -5.72 29.05
N ASN A 232 8.93 -4.89 30.05
CA ASN A 232 9.70 -5.29 31.23
C ASN A 232 9.02 -6.43 31.98
N ARG A 233 7.69 -6.35 32.16
CA ARG A 233 6.90 -7.41 32.80
C ARG A 233 7.02 -8.74 32.05
N LYS A 234 6.87 -8.73 30.73
CA LYS A 234 7.00 -9.96 29.92
C LYS A 234 8.42 -10.52 29.91
N LEU A 235 9.44 -9.66 29.87
CA LEU A 235 10.85 -10.09 29.98
C LEU A 235 11.18 -10.69 31.35
N LYS A 236 10.57 -10.18 32.43
CA LYS A 236 10.72 -10.78 33.77
C LYS A 236 10.09 -12.16 33.86
N GLU A 237 8.89 -12.32 33.30
CA GLU A 237 8.20 -13.61 33.21
C GLU A 237 9.07 -14.64 32.45
N TRP A 238 9.53 -14.30 31.26
CA TRP A 238 10.41 -15.18 30.47
C TRP A 238 11.79 -15.41 31.10
N SER A 239 12.29 -14.45 31.88
CA SER A 239 13.55 -14.63 32.61
C SER A 239 13.40 -15.59 33.78
N ALA A 240 12.24 -15.61 34.44
CA ALA A 240 11.93 -16.60 35.48
C ALA A 240 11.80 -18.01 34.88
N ASP A 241 11.21 -18.11 33.68
CA ASP A 241 11.03 -19.38 32.96
C ASP A 241 12.28 -19.88 32.22
N GLY A 242 13.41 -19.16 32.35
CA GLY A 242 14.69 -19.50 31.71
C GLY A 242 14.70 -19.36 30.18
N GLN A 243 13.76 -18.60 29.59
CA GLN A 243 13.68 -18.39 28.14
C GLN A 243 14.61 -17.27 27.66
N VAL A 244 14.84 -16.26 28.51
CA VAL A 244 15.76 -15.14 28.27
C VAL A 244 16.54 -14.78 29.53
N ALA A 245 17.63 -14.03 29.39
CA ALA A 245 18.30 -13.34 30.48
C ALA A 245 18.49 -11.87 30.13
N VAL A 246 18.07 -10.98 31.03
CA VAL A 246 18.29 -9.53 30.88
C VAL A 246 19.69 -9.20 31.42
N THR A 247 20.53 -8.61 30.59
CA THR A 247 21.92 -8.25 30.91
C THR A 247 22.16 -6.76 30.70
N THR A 248 23.30 -6.25 31.18
CA THR A 248 23.73 -4.86 30.91
C THR A 248 23.98 -4.60 29.42
N ALA A 249 24.32 -5.64 28.65
CA ALA A 249 24.58 -5.57 27.22
C ALA A 249 23.33 -5.77 26.34
N GLY A 250 22.16 -6.03 26.93
CA GLY A 250 20.92 -6.33 26.20
C GLY A 250 20.22 -7.60 26.68
N ILE A 251 19.42 -8.22 25.82
CA ILE A 251 18.61 -9.41 26.15
C ILE A 251 19.28 -10.62 25.52
N ARG A 252 19.63 -11.63 26.34
CA ARG A 252 20.13 -12.91 25.86
C ARG A 252 18.99 -13.90 25.72
N VAL A 253 18.82 -14.45 24.54
CA VAL A 253 17.88 -15.53 24.27
C VAL A 253 18.54 -16.85 24.70
N LEU A 254 17.87 -17.58 25.61
CA LEU A 254 18.36 -18.85 26.15
C LEU A 254 17.67 -20.06 25.50
N ALA A 255 16.39 -19.93 25.16
CA ALA A 255 15.57 -21.00 24.57
C ALA A 255 14.76 -20.49 23.35
N PRO A 256 15.37 -20.33 22.17
CA PRO A 256 14.72 -19.78 20.97
C PRO A 256 13.44 -20.52 20.56
N GLU A 257 13.45 -21.84 20.65
CA GLU A 257 12.34 -22.74 20.32
C GLU A 257 11.12 -22.52 21.22
N ARG A 258 11.33 -22.19 22.50
CA ARG A 258 10.25 -21.90 23.45
C ARG A 258 9.62 -20.54 23.21
N LEU A 259 10.41 -19.56 22.76
CA LEU A 259 9.90 -18.24 22.36
C LEU A 259 9.11 -18.31 21.04
N ALA A 260 9.51 -19.17 20.11
CA ALA A 260 8.81 -19.36 18.84
C ALA A 260 7.43 -20.06 18.99
N GLY A 261 7.29 -20.95 19.98
CA GLY A 261 6.05 -21.70 20.24
C GLY A 261 5.01 -21.00 21.13
N GLY A 262 5.38 -19.92 21.82
CA GLY A 262 4.52 -19.26 22.83
C GLY A 262 3.42 -18.33 22.31
N GLY A 263 3.23 -18.21 20.98
CA GLY A 263 2.24 -17.33 20.37
C GLY A 263 0.77 -17.82 20.44
N SER A 264 0.50 -18.95 21.10
CA SER A 264 -0.86 -19.51 21.20
C SER A 264 -1.02 -20.34 22.47
N ALA A 265 -1.03 -19.70 23.64
CA ALA A 265 -1.60 -20.28 24.87
C ALA A 265 -1.77 -19.20 25.95
N ALA A 266 -2.88 -18.45 25.92
CA ALA A 266 -3.61 -17.98 27.11
C ALA A 266 -4.78 -17.06 26.69
N SER A 267 -5.98 -17.62 26.80
CA SER A 267 -7.29 -17.02 27.08
C SER A 267 -7.77 -15.79 26.30
#